data_AF-A0A937I9W8-F1
#
_entry.id   AF-A0A937I9W8-F1
#
_cell.length_a   1.000
_cell.length_b   1.000
_cell.length_c   1.000
_cell.angle_alpha   90.00
_cell.angle_beta   90.00
_cell.angle_gamma   90.00
#
_symmetry.space_group_name_H-M   'P 1'
#
loop_
_entity.id
_entity.type
_entity.pdbx_description
1 polymer ?
#
loop_
_entity_poly.entity_id
_entity_poly.type
_entity_poly.pdbx_seq_one_letter_code
_entity_poly.pdbx_strand_id
1 'polypeptide(L)'
;GLLDAGHGKVLLALDGGTQIRAARKVIDSRLSVRQTEALVKALLAPSTDATAERKDPDIDRLERSLSERFGTKVVIENKNGRGKLIIQYSDLDVLDGILNRIN
;
A
#
# COMPACT_ATOMS: atom_id res chain seq x y z
N GLY A 1 -29.76 15.61 -1.50
CA GLY A 1 -29.32 14.63 -0.48
C GLY A 1 -27.81 14.56 -0.48
N LEU A 2 -27.20 14.03 0.58
CA LEU A 2 -25.73 13.85 0.67
C LEU A 2 -25.20 12.82 -0.35
N LEU A 3 -26.09 11.96 -0.85
CA LEU A 3 -25.88 11.09 -1.98
C LEU A 3 -27.01 11.33 -2.98
N ASP A 4 -26.65 11.43 -4.24
CA ASP A 4 -27.60 11.49 -5.36
C ASP A 4 -27.90 10.08 -5.88
N ALA A 5 -28.99 9.92 -6.64
CA ALA A 5 -29.39 8.64 -7.23
C ALA A 5 -28.27 7.98 -8.05
N GLY A 6 -27.44 8.80 -8.73
CA GLY A 6 -26.24 8.35 -9.44
C GLY A 6 -25.20 7.69 -8.52
N HIS A 7 -25.00 8.21 -7.30
CA HIS A 7 -24.09 7.61 -6.32
C HIS A 7 -24.61 6.27 -5.82
N GLY A 8 -25.92 6.17 -5.57
CA GLY A 8 -26.57 4.93 -5.13
C GLY A 8 -26.40 3.79 -6.15
N LYS A 9 -26.61 4.08 -7.44
CA LYS A 9 -26.46 3.09 -8.53
C LYS A 9 -25.06 2.49 -8.59
N VAL A 10 -24.04 3.31 -8.35
CA VAL A 10 -22.63 2.90 -8.43
C VAL A 10 -22.23 2.08 -7.21
N LEU A 11 -22.69 2.46 -6.01
CA LEU A 11 -22.38 1.77 -4.76
C LEU A 11 -23.04 0.38 -4.65
N LEU A 12 -24.14 0.12 -5.38
CA LEU A 12 -24.81 -1.19 -5.43
C LEU A 12 -23.94 -2.32 -5.98
N ALA A 13 -22.85 -2.01 -6.68
CA ALA A 13 -21.92 -3.01 -7.20
C ALA A 13 -21.01 -3.61 -6.11
N LEU A 14 -20.96 -3.03 -4.90
CA LEU A 14 -20.14 -3.48 -3.78
C LEU A 14 -20.93 -4.40 -2.83
N ASP A 15 -20.22 -5.26 -2.09
CA ASP A 15 -20.83 -6.03 -0.99
C ASP A 15 -21.27 -5.11 0.17
N GLY A 16 -22.20 -5.57 1.01
CA GLY A 16 -22.84 -4.73 2.03
C GLY A 16 -21.87 -4.05 3.00
N GLY A 17 -20.77 -4.71 3.38
CA GLY A 17 -19.76 -4.14 4.27
C GLY A 17 -18.88 -3.09 3.59
N THR A 18 -18.54 -3.31 2.32
CA THR A 18 -17.72 -2.40 1.51
C THR A 18 -18.55 -1.23 0.98
N GLN A 19 -19.82 -1.45 0.69
CA GLN A 19 -20.81 -0.45 0.29
C GLN A 19 -20.98 0.64 1.36
N ILE A 20 -21.15 0.26 2.63
CA ILE A 20 -21.30 1.23 3.74
C ILE A 20 -20.02 2.07 3.90
N ARG A 21 -18.85 1.43 3.82
CA ARG A 21 -17.55 2.13 3.92
C ARG A 21 -17.33 3.09 2.75
N ALA A 22 -17.62 2.66 1.54
CA ALA A 22 -17.52 3.50 0.35
C ALA A 22 -18.52 4.67 0.40
N ALA A 23 -19.75 4.46 0.86
CA ALA A 23 -20.76 5.51 1.00
C ALA A 23 -20.31 6.62 1.97
N ARG A 24 -19.75 6.24 3.12
CA ARG A 24 -19.17 7.22 4.08
C ARG A 24 -18.05 8.02 3.43
N LYS A 25 -17.13 7.34 2.74
CA LYS A 25 -16.01 8.00 2.04
C LYS A 25 -16.49 8.98 0.97
N VAL A 26 -17.55 8.66 0.23
CA VAL A 26 -18.16 9.56 -0.77
C VAL A 26 -18.70 10.82 -0.12
N ILE A 27 -19.36 10.69 1.04
CA ILE A 27 -19.90 11.83 1.79
C ILE A 27 -18.77 12.68 2.39
N ASP A 28 -17.82 12.05 3.08
CA ASP A 28 -16.72 12.73 3.77
C ASP A 28 -15.82 13.49 2.79
N SER A 29 -15.55 12.88 1.63
CA SER A 29 -14.70 13.46 0.58
C SER A 29 -15.48 14.23 -0.49
N ARG A 30 -16.80 14.39 -0.34
CA ARG A 30 -17.71 15.04 -1.31
C ARG A 30 -17.42 14.64 -2.76
N LEU A 31 -17.30 13.33 -2.99
CA LEU A 31 -16.96 12.81 -4.31
C LEU A 31 -18.11 13.03 -5.30
N SER A 32 -17.77 13.35 -6.55
CA SER A 32 -18.71 13.31 -7.66
C SER A 32 -19.06 11.86 -8.05
N VAL A 33 -20.12 11.68 -8.84
CA VAL A 33 -20.54 10.38 -9.36
C VAL A 33 -19.39 9.69 -10.10
N ARG A 34 -18.67 10.43 -10.97
CA ARG A 34 -17.50 9.91 -11.70
C ARG A 34 -16.34 9.49 -10.79
N GLN A 35 -16.09 10.25 -9.72
CA GLN A 35 -15.07 9.88 -8.72
C GLN A 35 -15.50 8.67 -7.90
N THR A 36 -16.80 8.53 -7.64
CA THR A 36 -17.38 7.37 -6.96
C THR A 36 -17.29 6.12 -7.82
N GLU A 37 -17.53 6.22 -9.13
CA GLU A 37 -17.30 5.12 -10.09
C GLU A 37 -15.85 4.66 -10.09
N ALA A 38 -14.90 5.60 -10.09
CA ALA A 38 -13.48 5.28 -10.02
C ALA A 38 -13.11 4.57 -8.70
N LEU A 39 -13.66 5.04 -7.57
CA LEU A 39 -13.48 4.42 -6.26
C LEU A 39 -14.04 2.99 -6.23
N VAL A 40 -15.28 2.80 -6.68
CA VAL A 40 -15.92 1.47 -6.72
C VAL A 40 -15.16 0.53 -7.66
N LYS A 41 -14.72 1.02 -8.83
CA LYS A 41 -13.89 0.24 -9.76
C LYS A 41 -12.56 -0.18 -9.13
N ALA A 42 -11.93 0.67 -8.33
CA ALA A 42 -10.71 0.33 -7.61
C ALA A 42 -10.95 -0.68 -6.48
N LEU A 43 -12.12 -0.66 -5.83
CA LEU A 43 -12.50 -1.60 -4.78
C LEU A 43 -12.94 -2.98 -5.33
N LEU A 44 -13.51 -3.00 -6.53
CA LEU A 44 -13.93 -4.22 -7.23
C LEU A 44 -12.84 -4.82 -8.10
N ALA A 45 -11.80 -4.04 -8.44
CA ALA A 45 -10.62 -4.60 -9.02
C ALA A 45 -10.08 -5.65 -8.03
N PRO A 46 -9.85 -6.91 -8.44
CA PRO A 46 -9.12 -7.84 -7.60
C PRO A 46 -7.84 -7.11 -7.21
N SER A 47 -7.48 -7.13 -5.92
CA SER A 47 -6.30 -6.44 -5.42
C SER A 47 -5.12 -6.77 -6.34
N THR A 48 -4.86 -5.89 -7.30
CA THR A 48 -3.53 -5.70 -7.81
C THR A 48 -2.86 -4.95 -6.67
N ASP A 49 -2.59 -5.70 -5.59
CA ASP A 49 -1.39 -5.47 -4.82
C ASP A 49 -0.34 -5.18 -5.87
N ALA A 50 0.13 -3.93 -5.83
CA ALA A 50 1.15 -3.38 -6.68
C ALA A 50 2.07 -4.52 -7.03
N THR A 51 2.08 -4.89 -8.31
CA THR A 51 2.78 -6.02 -8.91
C THR A 51 3.66 -6.70 -7.88
N ALA A 52 3.27 -7.89 -7.42
CA ALA A 52 4.27 -8.86 -7.02
C ALA A 52 5.14 -9.09 -8.26
N GLU A 53 6.00 -8.11 -8.59
CA GLU A 53 7.27 -8.32 -9.23
C GLU A 53 7.79 -9.49 -8.41
N ARG A 54 7.88 -10.66 -9.05
CA ARG A 54 8.60 -11.78 -8.48
C ARG A 54 9.90 -11.15 -8.00
N LYS A 55 10.02 -10.93 -6.69
CA LYS A 55 11.23 -10.33 -6.14
C LYS A 55 12.32 -11.24 -6.64
N ASP A 56 13.28 -10.65 -7.34
CA ASP A 56 14.42 -11.39 -7.82
C ASP A 56 14.95 -12.22 -6.63
N PRO A 57 15.10 -13.55 -6.77
CA PRO A 57 15.52 -14.39 -5.64
C PRO A 57 16.86 -13.92 -5.05
N ASP A 58 17.69 -13.22 -5.81
CA ASP A 58 18.91 -12.60 -5.29
C ASP A 58 18.61 -11.36 -4.44
N ILE A 59 17.60 -10.57 -4.79
CA ILE A 59 17.12 -9.44 -3.97
C ILE A 59 16.51 -9.94 -2.67
N ASP A 60 15.69 -11.01 -2.70
CA ASP A 60 15.08 -11.58 -1.50
C ASP A 60 16.14 -12.17 -0.55
N ARG A 61 17.18 -12.84 -1.08
CA ARG A 61 18.34 -13.26 -0.29
C ARG A 61 19.08 -12.07 0.33
N LEU A 62 19.26 -10.99 -0.42
CA LEU A 62 19.92 -9.78 0.07
C LEU A 62 19.10 -9.11 1.18
N GLU A 63 17.78 -9.01 1.01
CA GLU A 63 16.87 -8.48 2.04
C GLU A 63 16.97 -9.29 3.33
N ARG A 64 16.95 -10.63 3.26
CA ARG A 64 17.07 -11.50 4.44
C ARG A 64 18.43 -11.36 5.10
N SER A 65 19.51 -11.40 4.34
CA SER A 65 20.87 -11.28 4.87
C SER A 65 21.08 -9.93 5.58
N LEU A 66 20.58 -8.84 5.00
CA LEU A 66 20.62 -7.52 5.62
C LEU A 66 19.72 -7.44 6.85
N SER A 67 18.51 -8.03 6.78
CA SER A 67 17.59 -8.06 7.93
C SER A 67 18.18 -8.82 9.12
N GLU A 68 18.85 -9.95 8.88
CA GLU A 68 19.57 -10.71 9.91
C GLU A 68 20.76 -9.92 10.46
N ARG A 69 21.51 -9.23 9.61
CA ARG A 69 22.69 -8.46 10.03
C ARG A 69 22.34 -7.24 10.87
N PHE A 70 21.24 -6.56 10.56
CA PHE A 70 20.78 -5.36 11.26
C PHE A 70 19.78 -5.67 12.38
N GLY A 71 19.20 -6.87 12.41
CA GLY A 71 18.15 -7.24 13.37
C GLY A 71 16.83 -6.50 13.13
N THR A 72 16.64 -5.92 11.94
CA THR A 72 15.46 -5.13 11.61
C THR A 72 14.91 -5.48 10.24
N LYS A 73 13.69 -5.01 9.94
CA LYS A 73 13.07 -5.26 8.65
C LYS A 73 13.73 -4.40 7.57
N VAL A 74 14.36 -5.07 6.60
CA VAL A 74 14.94 -4.43 5.41
C VAL A 74 14.09 -4.75 4.19
N VAL A 75 13.81 -3.72 3.39
CA VAL A 75 13.12 -3.83 2.11
C VAL A 75 13.98 -3.18 1.04
N ILE A 76 14.17 -3.89 -0.08
CA ILE A 76 14.87 -3.42 -1.26
C ILE A 76 13.85 -3.30 -2.38
N GLU A 77 13.63 -2.07 -2.82
CA GLU A 77 12.87 -1.78 -4.03
C GLU A 77 13.87 -1.52 -5.15
N ASN A 78 13.91 -2.35 -6.19
CA ASN A 78 14.77 -2.13 -7.35
C ASN A 78 13.92 -2.03 -8.61
N LYS A 79 13.99 -0.90 -9.32
CA LYS A 79 13.34 -0.70 -10.61
C LYS A 79 14.36 -0.26 -11.65
N ASN A 80 14.74 -1.18 -12.53
CA ASN A 80 15.62 -0.94 -13.67
C ASN A 80 16.96 -0.27 -13.29
N GLY A 81 17.66 -0.83 -12.29
CA GLY A 81 19.00 -0.39 -11.88
C GLY A 81 19.02 0.84 -10.96
N ARG A 82 17.85 1.41 -10.65
CA ARG A 82 17.69 2.42 -9.59
C ARG A 82 16.77 1.85 -8.53
N GLY A 83 17.20 1.93 -7.29
CA GLY A 83 16.47 1.34 -6.19
C GLY A 83 16.51 2.17 -4.92
N LYS A 84 15.72 1.73 -3.95
CA LYS A 84 15.67 2.25 -2.59
C LYS A 84 15.92 1.10 -1.63
N LEU A 85 16.77 1.35 -0.65
CA LEU A 85 16.92 0.51 0.53
C LEU A 85 16.15 1.16 1.66
N ILE A 86 15.17 0.46 2.21
CA ILE A 86 14.33 0.92 3.30
C ILE A 86 14.63 0.04 4.50
N ILE A 87 15.17 0.64 5.57
CA ILE A 87 15.44 -0.05 6.83
C ILE A 87 14.46 0.51 7.87
N GLN A 88 13.58 -0.34 8.40
CA GLN A 88 12.69 0.06 9.49
C GLN A 88 13.41 -0.13 10.83
N TYR A 89 13.27 0.82 11.73
CA TYR A 89 13.78 0.76 13.10
C TYR A 89 12.66 1.10 14.08
N SER A 90 12.75 0.56 15.29
CA SER A 90 11.77 0.78 16.36
C SER A 90 11.99 2.08 17.12
N ASP A 91 13.25 2.49 17.24
CA ASP A 91 13.69 3.59 18.09
C ASP A 91 15.05 4.14 17.61
N LEU A 92 15.47 5.26 18.21
CA LEU A 92 16.70 5.95 17.82
C LEU A 92 17.97 5.15 18.20
N ASP A 93 17.94 4.34 19.26
CA ASP A 93 19.09 3.52 19.65
C ASP A 93 19.36 2.43 18.60
N VAL A 94 18.30 1.84 18.05
CA VAL A 94 18.40 0.90 16.91
C VAL A 94 18.90 1.59 15.65
N LEU A 95 18.45 2.82 15.37
CA LEU A 95 18.97 3.60 14.24
C LEU A 95 20.49 3.83 14.38
N ASP A 96 20.95 4.25 15.55
CA ASP A 96 22.38 4.44 15.83
C ASP A 96 23.16 3.13 15.71
N GLY A 97 22.58 2.01 16.19
CA GLY A 97 23.14 0.67 16.01
C GLY A 97 23.30 0.27 14.54
N ILE A 98 22.33 0.60 13.69
CA ILE A 98 22.41 0.38 12.24
C ILE A 98 23.50 1.24 11.61
N LEU A 99 23.54 2.54 11.94
CA LEU A 99 24.54 3.48 11.40
C LEU A 99 25.97 3.05 11.76
N ASN A 100 26.19 2.62 13.00
CA ASN A 100 27.49 2.10 13.46
C ASN A 100 27.95 0.82 12.73
N ARG A 101 27.04 0.08 12.10
CA ARG A 101 27.33 -1.17 11.41
C ARG A 101 27.59 -0.97 9.90
N ILE A 102 27.31 0.24 9.40
CA ILE A 102 27.56 0.70 8.04
C ILE A 102 28.91 1.42 7.93
N ASN A 103 29.28 2.20 8.96
CA ASN A 103 30.62 2.81 9.10
C ASN A 103 31.68 1.76 9.44
#